data_AF-A0A2E7LQE9-F1
#
_entry.id   AF-A0A2E7LQE9-F1
#
_cell.length_a   1.000
_cell.length_b   1.000
_cell.length_c   1.000
_cell.angle_alpha   90.00
_cell.angle_beta   90.00
_cell.angle_gamma   90.00
#
_symmetry.space_group_name_H-M   'P 1'
#
loop_
_entity.id
_entity.type
_entity.pdbx_description
1 polymer ?
#
loop_
_entity_poly.entity_id
_entity_poly.type
_entity_poly.pdbx_seq_one_letter_code
_entity_poly.pdbx_strand_id
1 'polypeptide(L)'
;MASRESDWRREAENSILLKSVSHWREKPERWFRGSYNRLPETVRVNPMSEEKDWVESWLSGIGANRIPWFSGPGSAWEMPFERGSAEEEVKSLMAALHETGRITRQEAVSMIPVLALDPTPGQMILDLCASPGSKTTQICE
;
A
#
# COMPACT_ATOMS: atom_id res chain seq x y z
N MET A 1 20.54 6.24 17.01
CA MET A 1 19.79 5.82 15.81
C MET A 1 20.71 5.61 14.59
N ALA A 2 21.67 6.49 14.33
CA ALA A 2 22.59 6.37 13.18
C ALA A 2 23.37 5.04 13.07
N SER A 3 23.79 4.42 14.18
CA SER A 3 24.58 3.17 14.11
C SER A 3 23.78 1.94 13.65
N ARG A 4 22.48 1.89 13.97
CA ARG A 4 21.59 0.77 13.57
C ARG A 4 21.21 0.84 12.09
N GLU A 5 21.02 2.06 11.58
CA GLU A 5 20.64 2.30 10.19
C GLU A 5 21.83 2.06 9.23
N SER A 6 23.05 2.41 9.66
CA SER A 6 24.27 2.06 8.93
C SER A 6 24.52 0.54 8.89
N ASP A 7 24.18 -0.17 9.97
CA ASP A 7 24.30 -1.63 10.02
C ASP A 7 23.30 -2.30 9.06
N TRP A 8 22.03 -1.85 9.03
CA TRP A 8 21.02 -2.38 8.10
C TRP A 8 21.34 -2.14 6.64
N ARG A 9 21.85 -0.94 6.31
CA ARG A 9 22.24 -0.65 4.94
C ARG A 9 23.38 -1.57 4.49
N ARG A 10 24.39 -1.75 5.34
CA ARG A 10 25.51 -2.63 5.06
C ARG A 10 25.07 -4.09 4.92
N GLU A 11 24.14 -4.56 5.75
CA GLU A 11 23.56 -5.91 5.61
C GLU A 11 22.79 -6.06 4.29
N ALA A 12 22.00 -5.06 3.91
CA ALA A 12 21.20 -5.08 2.69
C ALA A 12 22.09 -5.03 1.42
N GLU A 13 23.16 -4.24 1.43
CA GLU A 13 24.16 -4.18 0.36
C GLU A 13 24.94 -5.50 0.20
N ASN A 14 25.12 -6.26 1.28
CA ASN A 14 25.77 -7.57 1.25
C ASN A 14 24.77 -8.74 1.14
N SER A 15 23.49 -8.46 0.91
CA SER A 15 22.44 -9.48 0.95
C SER A 15 22.51 -10.45 -0.25
N ILE A 16 22.11 -11.71 0.01
CA ILE A 16 21.92 -12.72 -1.05
C ILE A 16 20.90 -12.25 -2.09
N LEU A 17 19.92 -11.45 -1.68
CA LEU A 17 18.92 -10.89 -2.59
C LEU A 17 19.56 -9.92 -3.58
N LEU A 18 20.36 -8.95 -3.12
CA LEU A 18 21.04 -8.02 -4.04
C LEU A 18 22.03 -8.76 -4.94
N LYS A 19 22.76 -9.73 -4.39
CA LYS A 19 23.64 -10.60 -5.17
C LYS A 19 22.85 -11.38 -6.23
N SER A 20 21.67 -11.91 -5.92
CA SER A 20 20.83 -12.61 -6.92
C SER A 20 20.32 -11.65 -8.00
N VAL A 21 19.87 -10.46 -7.59
CA VAL A 21 19.37 -9.43 -8.52
C VAL A 21 20.44 -9.00 -9.53
N SER A 22 21.72 -8.97 -9.16
CA SER A 22 22.80 -8.62 -10.09
C SER A 22 22.99 -9.64 -11.23
N HIS A 23 22.46 -10.86 -11.09
CA HIS A 23 22.47 -11.86 -12.16
C HIS A 23 21.25 -11.76 -13.08
N TRP A 24 20.16 -11.12 -12.63
CA TRP A 24 18.89 -11.04 -13.36
C TRP A 24 18.57 -9.65 -13.91
N ARG A 25 19.24 -8.60 -13.41
CA ARG A 25 19.01 -7.21 -13.82
C ARG A 25 20.32 -6.54 -14.19
N GLU A 26 20.31 -5.77 -15.26
CA GLU A 26 21.47 -5.02 -15.75
C GLU A 26 21.98 -3.95 -14.76
N LYS A 27 21.11 -3.41 -13.91
CA LYS A 27 21.41 -2.30 -12.99
C LYS A 27 20.97 -2.62 -11.55
N PRO A 28 21.65 -3.55 -10.85
CA PRO A 28 21.27 -3.96 -9.49
C PRO A 28 21.29 -2.80 -8.49
N GLU A 29 22.25 -1.87 -8.62
CA GLU A 29 22.34 -0.66 -7.78
C GLU A 29 21.12 0.26 -7.91
N ARG A 30 20.48 0.28 -9.09
CA ARG A 30 19.24 1.05 -9.30
C ARG A 30 18.07 0.36 -8.61
N TRP A 31 17.99 -0.96 -8.70
CA TRP A 31 16.98 -1.75 -7.99
C TRP A 31 17.13 -1.56 -6.48
N PHE A 32 18.35 -1.70 -5.94
CA PHE A 32 18.64 -1.56 -4.52
C PHE A 32 18.19 -0.21 -3.96
N ARG A 33 18.56 0.88 -4.64
CA ARG A 33 18.14 2.23 -4.24
C ARG A 33 16.61 2.41 -4.20
N GLY A 34 15.89 1.70 -5.06
CA GLY A 34 14.42 1.74 -5.10
C GLY A 34 13.74 0.75 -4.16
N SER A 35 14.44 -0.26 -3.66
CA SER A 35 13.87 -1.33 -2.82
C SER A 35 14.28 -1.25 -1.36
N TYR A 36 15.27 -0.42 -1.02
CA TYR A 36 15.82 -0.34 0.33
C TYR A 36 14.94 0.46 1.28
N ASN A 37 14.46 1.64 0.84
CA ASN A 37 13.67 2.52 1.68
C ASN A 37 12.29 1.91 1.96
N ARG A 38 11.73 2.23 3.13
CA ARG A 38 10.35 1.89 3.42
C ARG A 38 9.42 2.58 2.44
N LEU A 39 8.39 1.86 2.03
CA LEU A 39 7.36 2.43 1.18
C LEU A 39 6.45 3.37 1.99
N PRO A 40 5.91 4.41 1.34
CA PRO A 40 4.78 5.16 1.87
C PRO A 40 3.64 4.23 2.30
N GLU A 41 2.89 4.65 3.31
CA GLU A 41 1.66 3.96 3.64
C GLU A 41 0.58 4.27 2.60
N THR A 42 -0.20 3.27 2.21
CA THR A 42 -1.26 3.44 1.21
C THR A 42 -2.58 2.86 1.69
N VAL A 43 -3.68 3.51 1.28
CA VAL A 43 -5.04 3.11 1.62
C VAL A 43 -5.94 3.18 0.40
N ARG A 44 -7.05 2.46 0.46
CA ARG A 44 -8.14 2.55 -0.50
C ARG A 44 -9.42 2.95 0.24
N VAL A 45 -10.13 3.94 -0.27
CA VAL A 45 -11.41 4.41 0.28
C VAL A 45 -12.51 3.48 -0.21
N ASN A 46 -13.34 3.00 0.72
CA ASN A 46 -14.43 2.11 0.38
C ASN A 46 -15.51 2.89 -0.40
N PRO A 47 -15.81 2.53 -1.66
CA PRO A 47 -16.82 3.22 -2.48
C PRO A 47 -18.24 3.13 -1.91
N MET A 48 -18.51 2.11 -1.08
CA MET A 48 -19.81 1.86 -0.45
C MET A 48 -20.01 2.64 0.86
N SER A 49 -18.99 3.37 1.33
CA SER A 49 -19.12 4.22 2.51
C SER A 49 -19.87 5.51 2.19
N GLU A 50 -20.89 5.84 2.99
CA GLU A 50 -21.59 7.14 2.91
C GLU A 50 -20.66 8.33 3.22
N GLU A 51 -19.54 8.09 3.90
CA GLU A 51 -18.57 9.12 4.31
C GLU A 51 -17.38 9.24 3.36
N LYS A 52 -17.41 8.57 2.19
CA LYS A 52 -16.27 8.54 1.25
C LYS A 52 -15.74 9.93 0.90
N ASP A 53 -16.61 10.91 0.68
CA ASP A 53 -16.22 12.27 0.28
C ASP A 53 -15.52 13.00 1.44
N TRP A 54 -15.98 12.77 2.67
CA TRP A 54 -15.33 13.30 3.87
C TRP A 54 -13.96 12.62 4.09
N VAL A 55 -13.87 11.30 3.90
CA VAL A 55 -12.60 10.55 4.01
C VAL A 55 -11.59 11.06 2.98
N GLU A 56 -11.99 11.25 1.72
CA GLU A 56 -11.13 11.80 0.67
C GLU A 56 -10.69 13.23 0.97
N SER A 57 -11.59 14.06 1.49
CA SER A 57 -11.24 15.43 1.93
C SER A 57 -10.26 15.41 3.10
N TRP A 58 -10.43 14.50 4.06
CA TRP A 58 -9.52 14.35 5.19
C TRP A 58 -8.13 13.87 4.72
N LEU A 59 -8.08 12.86 3.83
CA LEU A 59 -6.85 12.36 3.22
C LEU A 59 -6.08 13.47 2.51
N SER A 60 -6.77 14.25 1.67
CA SER A 60 -6.17 15.41 1.02
C SER A 60 -5.70 16.46 2.04
N GLY A 61 -6.46 16.69 3.11
CA GLY A 61 -6.14 17.67 4.16
C GLY A 61 -4.88 17.32 4.96
N ILE A 62 -4.60 16.03 5.15
CA ILE A 62 -3.35 15.57 5.79
C ILE A 62 -2.18 15.47 4.80
N GLY A 63 -2.36 15.83 3.52
CA GLY A 63 -1.30 15.83 2.52
C GLY A 63 -1.11 14.49 1.78
N ALA A 64 -2.07 13.57 1.85
CA ALA A 64 -2.04 12.36 1.05
C ALA A 64 -2.30 12.67 -0.43
N ASN A 65 -1.67 11.92 -1.32
CA ASN A 65 -1.82 12.07 -2.77
C ASN A 65 -2.68 10.94 -3.34
N ARG A 66 -3.65 11.28 -4.17
CA ARG A 66 -4.43 10.27 -4.90
C ARG A 66 -3.52 9.50 -5.85
N ILE A 67 -3.63 8.18 -5.86
CA ILE A 67 -2.89 7.29 -6.74
C ILE A 67 -3.53 7.35 -8.14
N PRO A 68 -2.84 7.90 -9.16
CA PRO A 68 -3.48 8.24 -10.43
C PRO A 68 -3.75 7.03 -11.32
N TRP A 69 -3.00 5.94 -11.16
CA TRP A 69 -3.17 4.72 -11.95
C TRP A 69 -4.24 3.78 -11.39
N PHE A 70 -4.79 4.06 -10.20
CA PHE A 70 -5.84 3.23 -9.63
C PHE A 70 -7.17 3.52 -10.34
N SER A 71 -7.68 2.51 -11.05
CA SER A 71 -8.88 2.60 -11.90
C SER A 71 -10.08 1.81 -11.39
N GLY A 72 -9.99 1.23 -10.20
CA GLY A 72 -11.08 0.46 -9.59
C GLY A 72 -12.14 1.34 -8.95
N PRO A 73 -13.21 0.73 -8.39
CA PRO A 73 -14.20 1.44 -7.58
C PRO A 73 -13.55 2.23 -6.43
N GLY A 74 -14.10 3.42 -6.15
CA GLY A 74 -13.62 4.30 -5.08
C GLY A 74 -12.34 5.05 -5.44
N SER A 75 -11.41 5.16 -4.50
CA SER A 75 -10.13 5.83 -4.68
C SER A 75 -9.02 5.19 -3.87
N ALA A 76 -7.78 5.33 -4.33
CA ALA A 76 -6.59 4.90 -3.60
C ALA A 76 -5.66 6.09 -3.36
N TRP A 77 -4.99 6.09 -2.22
CA TRP A 77 -4.21 7.23 -1.72
C TRP A 77 -2.89 6.78 -1.12
N GLU A 78 -1.85 7.57 -1.39
CA GLU A 78 -0.52 7.46 -0.81
C GLU A 78 -0.35 8.52 0.27
N MET A 79 0.01 8.09 1.48
CA MET A 79 0.22 8.96 2.63
C MET A 79 1.54 9.73 2.51
N PRO A 80 1.66 10.94 3.10
CA PRO A 80 2.89 11.73 3.07
C PRO A 80 3.98 11.19 4.01
N PHE A 81 3.79 9.99 4.57
CA PHE A 81 4.70 9.35 5.52
C PHE A 81 4.91 7.88 5.16
N GLU A 82 6.07 7.36 5.57
CA GLU A 82 6.39 5.95 5.47
C GLU A 82 5.49 5.10 6.38
N ARG A 83 5.30 3.84 6.00
CA ARG A 83 4.53 2.90 6.81
C ARG A 83 5.03 2.82 8.25
N GLY A 84 4.11 3.07 9.19
CA GLY A 84 4.38 3.05 10.62
C GLY A 84 4.97 4.34 11.19
N SER A 85 5.09 5.40 10.38
CA SER A 85 5.63 6.71 10.78
C SER A 85 4.55 7.79 10.94
N ALA A 86 3.28 7.40 10.95
CA ALA A 86 2.16 8.31 11.20
C ALA A 86 2.20 8.89 12.62
N GLU A 87 1.82 10.16 12.76
CA GLU A 87 1.56 10.78 14.06
C GLU A 87 0.40 10.07 14.78
N GLU A 88 0.39 10.09 16.11
CA GLU A 88 -0.51 9.24 16.91
C GLU A 88 -2.00 9.51 16.64
N GLU A 89 -2.37 10.77 16.41
CA GLU A 89 -3.74 11.19 16.07
C GLU A 89 -4.17 10.64 14.70
N VAL A 90 -3.33 10.81 13.68
CA VAL A 90 -3.56 10.30 12.32
C VAL A 90 -3.64 8.77 12.34
N LYS A 91 -2.71 8.12 13.05
CA LYS A 91 -2.66 6.66 13.20
C LYS A 91 -3.93 6.12 13.86
N SER A 92 -4.39 6.76 14.93
CA SER A 92 -5.60 6.36 15.65
C SER A 92 -6.84 6.50 14.77
N LEU A 93 -6.96 7.61 14.03
CA LEU A 93 -8.07 7.82 13.11
C LEU A 93 -8.01 6.81 11.94
N MET A 94 -6.85 6.58 11.34
CA MET A 94 -6.68 5.56 10.29
C MET A 94 -7.08 4.17 10.77
N ALA A 95 -6.71 3.79 12.00
CA ALA A 95 -7.11 2.52 12.58
C ALA A 95 -8.64 2.44 12.72
N ALA A 96 -9.29 3.48 13.26
CA ALA A 96 -10.73 3.54 13.39
C ALA A 96 -11.45 3.50 12.02
N LEU A 97 -10.96 4.23 11.02
CA LEU A 97 -11.50 4.20 9.66
C LEU A 97 -11.35 2.82 9.02
N HIS A 98 -10.26 2.11 9.33
CA HIS A 98 -10.03 0.77 8.82
C HIS A 98 -10.95 -0.25 9.48
N GLU A 99 -11.04 -0.24 10.81
CA GLU A 99 -11.90 -1.14 11.61
C GLU A 99 -13.37 -0.97 11.27
N THR A 100 -13.78 0.23 10.86
CA THR A 100 -15.14 0.54 10.46
C THR A 100 -15.41 0.40 8.96
N GLY A 101 -14.43 -0.10 8.19
CA GLY A 101 -14.59 -0.38 6.77
C GLY A 101 -14.70 0.85 5.87
N ARG A 102 -14.35 2.04 6.36
CA ARG A 102 -14.31 3.29 5.57
C ARG A 102 -13.07 3.34 4.68
N ILE A 103 -11.98 2.74 5.14
CA ILE A 103 -10.76 2.54 4.36
C ILE A 103 -10.23 1.11 4.49
N THR A 104 -9.51 0.65 3.48
CA THR A 104 -8.69 -0.57 3.55
C THR A 104 -7.22 -0.19 3.43
N ARG A 105 -6.41 -0.54 4.44
CA ARG A 105 -4.95 -0.41 4.38
C ARG A 105 -4.40 -1.51 3.47
N GLN A 106 -3.74 -1.14 2.38
CA GLN A 106 -3.27 -2.08 1.37
C GLN A 106 -2.09 -1.45 0.64
N GLU A 107 -0.97 -2.16 0.51
CA GLU A 107 0.15 -1.69 -0.30
C GLU A 107 -0.28 -1.44 -1.75
N ALA A 108 0.15 -0.32 -2.33
CA ALA A 108 -0.17 0.08 -3.71
C ALA A 108 -0.04 -1.08 -4.71
N VAL A 109 1.09 -1.79 -4.71
CA VAL A 109 1.34 -2.90 -5.64
C VAL A 109 0.38 -4.09 -5.44
N SER A 110 -0.20 -4.24 -4.24
CA SER A 110 -1.21 -5.27 -3.96
C SER A 110 -2.58 -4.94 -4.54
N MET A 111 -2.81 -3.73 -5.05
CA MET A 111 -4.07 -3.35 -5.72
C MET A 111 -4.13 -3.83 -7.17
N ILE A 112 -2.96 -3.93 -7.82
CA ILE A 112 -2.83 -4.27 -9.25
C ILE A 112 -3.44 -5.63 -9.60
N PRO A 113 -3.24 -6.72 -8.84
CA PRO A 113 -3.81 -8.02 -9.20
C PRO A 113 -5.34 -8.00 -9.34
N VAL A 114 -6.04 -7.25 -8.50
CA VAL A 114 -7.51 -7.16 -8.56
C VAL A 114 -7.95 -6.26 -9.72
N LEU A 115 -7.23 -5.16 -9.99
CA LEU A 115 -7.48 -4.35 -11.19
C LEU A 115 -7.27 -5.16 -12.48
N ALA A 116 -6.28 -6.05 -12.50
CA ALA A 116 -6.02 -6.93 -13.63
C ALA A 116 -7.05 -8.08 -13.74
N LEU A 117 -7.63 -8.50 -12.62
CA LEU A 117 -8.70 -9.51 -12.59
C LEU A 117 -10.03 -8.96 -13.12
N ASP A 118 -10.26 -7.64 -12.96
CA ASP A 118 -11.45 -6.91 -13.43
C ASP A 118 -12.78 -7.58 -13.01
N PRO A 119 -13.03 -7.75 -11.70
CA PRO A 119 -14.22 -8.44 -11.22
C PRO A 119 -15.49 -7.65 -11.54
N THR A 120 -16.55 -8.36 -11.91
CA THR A 120 -17.87 -7.76 -12.19
C THR A 120 -18.95 -8.35 -11.26
N PRO A 121 -19.98 -7.57 -10.87
CA PRO A 121 -21.07 -8.07 -10.03
C PRO A 121 -21.71 -9.37 -10.56
N GLY A 122 -21.95 -10.32 -9.66
CA GLY A 122 -22.56 -11.62 -9.97
C GLY A 122 -21.58 -12.73 -10.33
N GLN A 123 -20.27 -12.45 -10.45
CA GLN A 123 -19.26 -13.48 -10.63
C GLN A 123 -18.99 -14.28 -9.34
N MET A 124 -18.61 -15.56 -9.50
CA MET A 124 -18.02 -16.36 -8.43
C MET A 124 -16.50 -16.33 -8.54
N ILE A 125 -15.83 -15.83 -7.52
CA ILE A 125 -14.37 -15.64 -7.50
C ILE A 125 -13.79 -16.37 -6.29
N LEU A 126 -12.66 -17.08 -6.52
CA LEU A 126 -11.92 -17.79 -5.48
C LEU A 126 -10.56 -17.13 -5.26
N ASP A 127 -10.34 -16.56 -4.07
CA ASP A 127 -9.04 -16.07 -3.63
C ASP A 127 -8.30 -17.17 -2.85
N LEU A 128 -7.39 -17.88 -3.54
CA LEU A 128 -6.63 -19.00 -2.98
C LEU A 128 -5.67 -18.58 -1.84
N CYS A 129 -5.27 -17.31 -1.81
CA CYS A 129 -4.25 -16.79 -0.89
C CYS A 129 -4.73 -15.49 -0.23
N ALA A 130 -5.89 -15.56 0.42
CA ALA A 130 -6.59 -14.38 0.90
C ALA A 130 -5.87 -13.60 2.01
N SER A 131 -5.14 -14.26 2.93
CA SER A 131 -4.59 -13.60 4.12
C SER A 131 -3.65 -12.42 3.77
N PRO A 132 -3.80 -11.24 4.40
CA PRO A 132 -4.73 -10.91 5.50
C PRO A 132 -6.16 -10.48 5.06
N GLY A 133 -6.44 -10.37 3.76
CA GLY A 133 -7.80 -10.16 3.22
C GLY A 133 -7.94 -8.97 2.27
N SER A 134 -6.93 -8.11 2.13
CA SER A 134 -7.08 -6.82 1.40
C SER A 134 -7.46 -6.95 -0.07
N LYS A 135 -6.96 -7.98 -0.76
CA LYS A 135 -7.34 -8.27 -2.15
C LYS A 135 -8.77 -8.80 -2.24
N THR A 136 -9.14 -9.70 -1.32
CA THR A 136 -10.51 -10.18 -1.20
C THR A 136 -11.49 -9.03 -0.94
N THR A 137 -11.15 -8.10 -0.04
CA THR A 137 -11.95 -6.90 0.21
C THR A 137 -12.09 -6.05 -1.05
N GLN A 138 -11.00 -5.85 -1.81
CA GLN A 138 -11.05 -5.12 -3.08
C GLN A 138 -11.89 -5.82 -4.16
N ILE A 139 -11.94 -7.15 -4.17
CA ILE A 139 -12.82 -7.91 -5.08
C ILE A 139 -14.30 -7.68 -4.74
N CYS A 140 -14.61 -7.49 -3.45
CA CYS A 140 -15.98 -7.31 -2.95
C CYS A 140 -16.50 -5.86 -3.04
N GLU A 141 -15.66 -4.90 -3.40
CA GLU A 141 -16.01 -3.48 -3.55
C GLU A 141 -16.38 -3.11 -4.98
#